data_AF-A0A847F541-F1
#
_entry.id   AF-A0A847F541-F1
#
_cell.length_a   1.000
_cell.length_b   1.000
_cell.length_c   1.000
_cell.angle_alpha   90.00
_cell.angle_beta   90.00
_cell.angle_gamma   90.00
#
_symmetry.space_group_name_H-M   'P 1'
#
loop_
_entity.id
_entity.type
_entity.pdbx_description
1 polymer ?
#
loop_
_entity_poly.entity_id
_entity_poly.type
_entity_poly.pdbx_seq_one_letter_code
_entity_poly.pdbx_strand_id
1 'polypeptide(L)'
;MRRIFFALEEGLEEALEAGGDERARGELRGGGPTRHRNALARIVKTPKAHRSAPPISSIRWRWRRAAFAIGALSIVCAAMGGCRAELGECDEREASKIVFIATDSPADPRRGVPMFAGQALMVTSCGGDRFCHSSADIAPDLRYGVPDGLSLDPSLACYDANGCTEEERARLAAEQARIFEMSREILRSVRRGSMPPKGTPVLEERTERIVDIGTSMQLEGAEEVPPIGTREGDEILRNWLACGAPVVEFAALPAGGRPGDPCEQEEGSVGECRRRVYEPVAPDPTWSSIYEDVIRPLCGISCHGPTPPNFIQESGLDLSEKDRAYEALIDEVAKGRDCAGMGTLIIPGNSNDSLFMDKLEPTPLCGDPMPSLGLTLDPAILDVLAEWIDRGAPDD
;
A
#
# COMPACT_ATOMS: atom_id res chain seq x y z
N MET A 1 14.90 15.61 -2.24
CA MET A 1 15.61 16.88 -2.59
C MET A 1 15.54 17.30 -4.06
N ARG A 2 15.22 16.42 -5.03
CA ARG A 2 15.06 16.82 -6.45
C ARG A 2 13.68 17.41 -6.83
N ARG A 3 12.67 17.31 -5.96
CA ARG A 3 11.31 17.86 -6.21
C ARG A 3 11.10 19.31 -5.75
N ILE A 4 12.04 19.89 -4.99
CA ILE A 4 11.98 21.31 -4.57
C ILE A 4 12.58 22.24 -5.64
N PHE A 5 13.41 21.70 -6.55
CA PHE A 5 14.00 22.50 -7.63
C PHE A 5 13.03 22.76 -8.79
N PHE A 6 12.10 21.84 -9.07
CA PHE A 6 11.14 21.98 -10.18
C PHE A 6 10.04 23.03 -9.91
N ALA A 7 9.56 23.11 -8.67
CA ALA A 7 8.55 24.11 -8.28
C ALA A 7 9.09 25.56 -8.20
N LEU A 8 10.41 25.74 -8.22
CA LEU A 8 11.04 27.07 -8.24
C LEU A 8 11.32 27.57 -9.67
N GLU A 9 11.36 26.69 -10.67
CA GLU A 9 11.49 27.09 -12.09
C GLU A 9 10.14 27.53 -12.67
N GLU A 10 9.05 26.82 -12.40
CA GLU A 10 7.71 27.19 -12.90
C GLU A 10 7.20 28.53 -12.31
N GLY A 11 7.52 28.82 -11.04
CA GLY A 11 7.15 30.10 -10.42
C GLY A 11 7.97 31.30 -10.90
N LEU A 12 9.09 31.09 -11.59
CA LEU A 12 9.95 32.17 -12.10
C LEU A 12 9.55 32.60 -13.51
N GLU A 13 9.00 31.68 -14.33
CA GLU A 13 8.49 32.00 -15.67
C GLU A 13 7.18 32.79 -15.59
N GLU A 14 6.28 32.46 -14.66
CA GLU A 14 5.02 33.19 -14.45
C GLU A 14 5.25 34.64 -13.94
N ALA A 15 6.33 34.87 -13.20
CA ALA A 15 6.73 36.21 -12.74
C ALA A 15 7.38 37.07 -13.84
N LEU A 16 7.91 36.45 -14.90
CA LEU A 16 8.51 37.14 -16.04
C LEU A 16 7.47 37.50 -17.12
N GLU A 17 6.36 36.76 -17.22
CA GLU A 17 5.26 37.09 -18.14
C GLU A 17 4.40 38.29 -17.67
N ALA A 18 4.39 38.61 -16.37
CA ALA A 18 3.68 39.76 -15.83
C ALA A 18 4.42 41.11 -15.98
N GLY A 19 5.69 41.08 -16.38
CA GLY A 19 6.55 42.27 -16.55
C GLY A 19 6.74 42.62 -18.02
N GLY A 20 5.80 43.36 -18.61
CA GLY A 20 5.90 43.83 -19.99
C GLY A 20 7.12 44.72 -20.26
N ASP A 21 8.18 44.14 -20.83
CA ASP A 21 9.28 44.85 -21.48
C ASP A 21 9.64 44.15 -22.82
N GLU A 22 9.14 44.71 -23.92
CA GLU A 22 9.22 44.17 -25.29
C GLU A 22 10.60 44.29 -25.96
N ARG A 23 11.69 44.40 -25.19
CA ARG A 23 13.04 44.63 -25.75
C ARG A 23 14.00 43.43 -25.72
N ALA A 24 13.49 42.22 -25.45
CA ALA A 24 14.31 41.00 -25.38
C ALA A 24 13.71 39.82 -26.18
N ARG A 25 13.08 40.07 -27.34
CA ARG A 25 12.45 39.04 -28.19
C ARG A 25 13.20 38.71 -29.49
N GLY A 26 14.52 38.87 -29.51
CA GLY A 26 15.29 38.66 -30.74
C GLY A 26 16.71 38.18 -30.54
N GLU A 27 16.93 37.04 -29.86
CA GLU A 27 18.23 36.35 -29.93
C GLU A 27 18.19 34.92 -29.36
N LEU A 28 17.27 34.06 -29.83
CA LEU A 28 17.35 32.60 -29.59
C LEU A 28 16.95 31.82 -30.84
N ARG A 29 17.80 31.89 -31.86
CA ARG A 29 17.90 30.87 -32.92
C ARG A 29 19.38 30.60 -33.21
N GLY A 30 19.87 29.47 -32.72
CA GLY A 30 21.06 28.79 -33.23
C GLY A 30 22.34 29.01 -32.42
N GLY A 31 22.88 27.92 -31.86
CA GLY A 31 24.25 27.89 -31.34
C GLY A 31 24.47 26.84 -30.27
N GLY A 32 25.21 25.79 -30.62
CA GLY A 32 25.50 24.63 -29.77
C GLY A 32 26.45 24.88 -28.59
N PRO A 33 26.78 23.82 -27.84
CA PRO A 33 27.38 23.94 -26.52
C PRO A 33 28.91 23.99 -26.64
N THR A 34 29.52 25.15 -26.41
CA THR A 34 30.88 25.28 -25.85
C THR A 34 31.24 26.75 -25.68
N ARG A 35 31.90 27.05 -24.55
CA ARG A 35 32.47 28.34 -24.12
C ARG A 35 31.48 29.28 -23.42
N HIS A 36 31.69 29.52 -22.12
CA HIS A 36 32.56 30.62 -21.68
C HIS A 36 32.81 30.56 -20.17
N ARG A 37 34.06 30.24 -19.81
CA ARG A 37 34.73 30.80 -18.63
C ARG A 37 34.97 32.29 -18.87
N ASN A 38 34.96 33.06 -17.79
CA ASN A 38 35.39 34.47 -17.63
C ASN A 38 34.38 35.56 -17.98
N ALA A 39 33.72 36.10 -16.94
CA ALA A 39 33.29 37.50 -16.87
C ALA A 39 33.17 37.97 -15.41
N LEU A 40 34.28 37.92 -14.67
CA LEU A 40 34.49 38.71 -13.44
C LEU A 40 35.32 39.93 -13.82
N ALA A 41 34.69 41.09 -14.01
CA ALA A 41 35.26 42.42 -13.78
C ALA A 41 34.33 43.52 -14.32
N ARG A 42 34.22 44.62 -13.54
CA ARG A 42 33.50 45.89 -13.81
C ARG A 42 32.01 45.77 -13.48
N ILE A 43 31.45 46.52 -12.52
CA ILE A 43 31.40 47.99 -12.48
C ILE A 43 31.36 48.45 -11.01
N VAL A 44 32.36 49.26 -10.61
CA VAL A 44 32.32 50.14 -9.45
C VAL A 44 31.99 51.54 -9.97
N LYS A 45 30.79 52.05 -9.72
CA LYS A 45 30.48 53.49 -9.65
C LYS A 45 29.27 53.71 -8.74
N THR A 46 29.54 54.17 -7.51
CA THR A 46 28.54 54.68 -6.58
C THR A 46 28.27 56.16 -6.85
N PRO A 47 27.00 56.61 -6.89
CA PRO A 47 26.68 58.02 -6.73
C PRO A 47 26.47 58.35 -5.26
N LYS A 48 27.18 59.39 -4.77
CA LYS A 48 26.90 60.05 -3.50
C LYS A 48 25.52 60.72 -3.57
N ALA A 49 24.57 60.19 -2.81
CA ALA A 49 23.31 60.87 -2.52
C ALA A 49 23.30 61.32 -1.06
N HIS A 50 23.29 62.63 -0.84
CA HIS A 50 22.97 63.25 0.44
C HIS A 50 21.56 62.82 0.87
N ARG A 51 21.44 62.09 1.98
CA ARG A 51 20.17 61.86 2.67
C ARG A 51 20.18 62.64 3.98
N SER A 52 19.35 63.67 4.04
CA SER A 52 18.94 64.34 5.27
C SER A 52 18.26 63.34 6.20
N ALA A 53 18.64 63.35 7.47
CA ALA A 53 18.02 62.54 8.52
C ALA A 53 16.53 62.93 8.69
N PRO A 54 15.60 61.97 8.78
CA PRO A 54 14.20 62.27 9.02
C PRO A 54 13.97 62.73 10.47
N PRO A 55 12.98 63.58 10.72
CA PRO A 55 12.64 64.04 12.06
C PRO A 55 12.16 62.88 12.95
N ILE A 56 12.60 62.91 14.21
CA ILE A 56 12.45 61.88 15.26
C ILE A 56 10.97 61.52 15.54
N SER A 57 10.02 62.36 15.14
CA SER A 57 8.57 62.11 15.30
C SER A 57 8.00 61.03 14.36
N SER A 58 8.66 60.72 13.24
CA SER A 58 8.18 59.72 12.26
C SER A 58 8.53 58.27 12.60
N ILE A 59 9.45 58.06 13.56
CA ILE A 59 9.89 56.73 14.00
C ILE A 59 8.80 56.08 14.86
N ARG A 60 8.20 56.81 15.80
CA ARG A 60 7.18 56.25 16.73
C ARG A 60 5.90 55.75 16.06
N TRP A 61 5.56 56.27 14.87
CA TRP A 61 4.37 55.84 14.13
C TRP A 61 4.60 54.55 13.32
N ARG A 62 5.83 54.33 12.82
CA ARG A 62 6.22 53.09 12.12
C ARG A 62 6.31 51.88 13.04
N TRP A 63 6.78 52.05 14.28
CA TRP A 63 6.83 50.96 15.27
C TRP A 63 5.44 50.49 15.73
N ARG A 64 4.44 51.39 15.79
CA ARG A 64 3.05 51.01 16.14
C ARG A 64 2.36 50.19 15.04
N ARG A 65 2.63 50.47 13.75
CA ARG A 65 2.09 49.67 12.63
C ARG A 65 2.82 48.33 12.47
N ALA A 66 4.13 48.29 12.70
CA ALA A 66 4.91 47.04 12.68
C ALA A 66 4.51 46.09 13.82
N ALA A 67 4.27 46.61 15.04
CA ALA A 67 3.81 45.80 16.17
C ALA A 67 2.40 45.21 15.94
N PHE A 68 1.49 45.95 15.30
CA PHE A 68 0.17 45.43 14.92
C PHE A 68 0.25 44.37 13.81
N ALA A 69 1.12 44.54 12.82
CA ALA A 69 1.31 43.55 11.75
C ALA A 69 1.95 42.24 12.27
N ILE A 70 2.90 42.31 13.19
CA ILE A 70 3.52 41.13 13.81
C ILE A 70 2.53 40.42 14.73
N GLY A 71 1.76 41.16 15.54
CA GLY A 71 0.71 40.59 16.40
C GLY A 71 -0.41 39.90 15.60
N ALA A 72 -0.84 40.49 14.47
CA ALA A 72 -1.82 39.88 13.58
C ALA A 72 -1.27 38.61 12.90
N LEU A 73 0.00 38.60 12.50
CA LEU A 73 0.63 37.44 11.87
C LEU A 73 0.82 36.27 12.86
N SER A 74 1.17 36.56 14.13
CA SER A 74 1.28 35.53 15.17
C SER A 74 -0.07 34.91 15.56
N ILE A 75 -1.16 35.68 15.54
CA ILE A 75 -2.51 35.17 15.79
C ILE A 75 -2.98 34.28 14.63
N VAL A 76 -2.66 34.63 13.38
CA VAL A 76 -3.00 33.81 12.20
C VAL A 76 -2.21 32.49 12.18
N CYS A 77 -0.91 32.50 12.52
CA CYS A 77 -0.13 31.26 12.63
C CYS A 77 -0.58 30.35 13.78
N ALA A 78 -1.02 30.93 14.92
CA ALA A 78 -1.57 30.17 16.04
C ALA A 78 -2.95 29.56 15.72
N ALA A 79 -3.77 30.24 14.92
CA ALA A 79 -5.07 29.72 14.48
C ALA A 79 -4.93 28.53 13.50
N MET A 80 -3.87 28.51 12.68
CA MET A 80 -3.60 27.38 11.77
C MET A 80 -3.01 26.16 12.48
N GLY A 81 -2.34 26.33 13.63
CA GLY A 81 -1.84 25.21 14.45
C GLY A 81 -2.90 24.54 15.34
N GLY A 82 -3.99 25.24 15.67
CA GLY A 82 -5.01 24.77 16.62
C GLY A 82 -5.91 23.64 16.10
N CYS A 83 -6.02 23.44 14.79
CA CYS A 83 -6.89 22.40 14.23
C CYS A 83 -6.28 20.98 14.30
N ARG A 84 -4.96 20.83 14.42
CA ARG A 84 -4.33 19.48 14.48
C ARG A 84 -4.31 18.86 15.87
N ALA A 85 -4.59 19.63 16.93
CA ALA A 85 -4.34 19.19 18.31
C ALA A 85 -5.17 17.96 18.74
N GLU A 86 -6.36 17.75 18.18
CA GLU A 86 -7.25 16.66 18.61
C GLU A 86 -6.89 15.29 18.02
N LEU A 87 -6.38 15.27 16.79
CA LEU A 87 -5.91 14.03 16.15
C LEU A 87 -4.47 13.73 16.53
N GLY A 88 -3.67 14.71 16.93
CA GLY A 88 -2.26 14.52 17.26
C GLY A 88 -1.37 14.43 16.02
N GLU A 89 -0.12 13.99 16.22
CA GLU A 89 0.82 13.76 15.13
C GLU A 89 0.46 12.46 14.38
N CYS A 90 0.79 12.46 13.09
CA CYS A 90 0.68 11.31 12.21
C CYS A 90 1.99 10.51 12.26
N ASP A 91 1.89 9.22 12.55
CA ASP A 91 2.92 8.23 12.26
C ASP A 91 2.57 7.53 10.95
N GLU A 92 3.19 7.96 9.85
CA GLU A 92 2.93 7.43 8.51
C GLU A 92 3.18 5.92 8.42
N ARG A 93 4.19 5.40 9.14
CA ARG A 93 4.55 3.99 9.11
C ARG A 93 3.46 3.11 9.72
N GLU A 94 2.93 3.53 10.87
CA GLU A 94 1.83 2.83 11.53
C GLU A 94 0.50 3.01 10.77
N ALA A 95 0.27 4.18 10.17
CA ALA A 95 -0.91 4.41 9.35
C ALA A 95 -0.92 3.60 8.06
N SER A 96 0.26 3.28 7.52
CA SER A 96 0.42 2.42 6.34
C SER A 96 0.62 0.94 6.68
N LYS A 97 0.40 0.52 7.93
CA LYS A 97 0.52 -0.88 8.32
C LYS A 97 -0.55 -1.72 7.63
N ILE A 98 -0.13 -2.70 6.83
CA ILE A 98 -1.02 -3.62 6.12
C ILE A 98 -1.50 -4.71 7.08
N VAL A 99 -2.80 -4.96 7.03
CA VAL A 99 -3.51 -6.03 7.72
C VAL A 99 -4.48 -6.67 6.74
N PHE A 100 -5.11 -7.78 7.12
CA PHE A 100 -6.03 -8.51 6.27
C PHE A 100 -7.38 -8.68 6.92
N ILE A 101 -8.45 -8.46 6.13
CA ILE A 101 -9.78 -8.91 6.51
C ILE A 101 -9.86 -10.41 6.19
N ALA A 102 -9.97 -11.21 7.24
CA ALA A 102 -10.14 -12.66 7.18
C ALA A 102 -11.61 -13.01 7.37
N THR A 103 -12.17 -13.76 6.41
CA THR A 103 -13.53 -14.31 6.48
C THR A 103 -13.43 -15.80 6.76
N ASP A 104 -14.27 -16.35 7.64
CA ASP A 104 -14.25 -17.79 7.92
C ASP A 104 -14.79 -18.66 6.75
N SER A 105 -15.37 -18.05 5.71
CA SER A 105 -15.79 -18.75 4.50
C SER A 105 -14.64 -18.89 3.50
N PRO A 106 -14.17 -20.12 3.17
CA PRO A 106 -13.17 -20.33 2.12
C PRO A 106 -13.74 -20.09 0.71
N ALA A 107 -15.07 -20.04 0.56
CA ALA A 107 -15.73 -19.72 -0.71
C ALA A 107 -15.92 -18.21 -0.94
N ASP A 108 -15.58 -17.36 0.04
CA ASP A 108 -15.70 -15.91 -0.13
C ASP A 108 -14.53 -15.38 -0.98
N PRO A 109 -14.78 -14.78 -2.16
CA PRO A 109 -13.73 -14.18 -2.98
C PRO A 109 -13.03 -13.00 -2.29
N ARG A 110 -13.54 -12.52 -1.14
CA ARG A 110 -12.98 -11.46 -0.30
C ARG A 110 -12.18 -12.00 0.88
N ARG A 111 -11.88 -13.30 0.95
CA ARG A 111 -10.97 -13.84 1.97
C ARG A 111 -9.57 -13.24 1.78
N GLY A 112 -8.95 -12.77 2.87
CA GLY A 112 -7.56 -12.30 2.85
C GLY A 112 -7.35 -10.98 2.10
N VAL A 113 -8.30 -10.05 2.24
CA VAL A 113 -8.23 -8.74 1.58
C VAL A 113 -7.30 -7.78 2.33
N PRO A 114 -6.23 -7.28 1.69
CA PRO A 114 -5.30 -6.35 2.32
C PRO A 114 -5.93 -4.97 2.47
N MET A 115 -5.72 -4.36 3.63
CA MET A 115 -6.10 -2.98 3.93
C MET A 115 -5.10 -2.35 4.89
N PHE A 116 -5.08 -1.03 4.99
CA PHE A 116 -4.42 -0.39 6.12
C PHE A 116 -5.20 -0.66 7.41
N ALA A 117 -4.50 -0.78 8.54
CA ALA A 117 -5.14 -1.14 9.83
C ALA A 117 -6.32 -0.23 10.19
N GLY A 118 -6.19 1.09 10.05
CA GLY A 118 -7.28 2.03 10.31
C GLY A 118 -8.41 1.97 9.29
N GLN A 119 -8.09 1.70 8.01
CA GLN A 119 -9.08 1.45 6.96
C GLN A 119 -9.89 0.19 7.27
N ALA A 120 -9.24 -0.92 7.61
CA ALA A 120 -9.89 -2.19 7.96
C ALA A 120 -10.80 -2.03 9.19
N LEU A 121 -10.34 -1.33 10.22
CA LEU A 121 -11.16 -1.02 11.39
C LEU A 121 -12.39 -0.19 11.02
N MET A 122 -12.26 0.79 10.13
CA MET A 122 -13.39 1.58 9.64
C MET A 122 -14.38 0.71 8.85
N VAL A 123 -13.90 -0.07 7.88
CA VAL A 123 -14.75 -0.93 7.04
C VAL A 123 -15.51 -1.93 7.91
N THR A 124 -14.82 -2.73 8.72
CA THR A 124 -15.46 -3.79 9.50
C THR A 124 -16.37 -3.26 10.61
N SER A 125 -16.14 -2.03 11.11
CA SER A 125 -16.86 -1.48 12.28
C SER A 125 -17.96 -0.49 11.93
N CYS A 126 -17.84 0.20 10.80
CA CYS A 126 -18.69 1.34 10.47
C CYS A 126 -19.15 1.33 9.00
N GLY A 127 -18.31 0.90 8.05
CA GLY A 127 -18.47 1.23 6.63
C GLY A 127 -18.88 0.10 5.67
N GLY A 128 -18.40 -1.14 5.83
CA GLY A 128 -18.55 -2.17 4.80
C GLY A 128 -19.96 -2.73 4.72
N ASP A 129 -20.61 -2.63 3.55
CA ASP A 129 -21.86 -3.23 3.00
C ASP A 129 -23.00 -3.73 3.93
N ARG A 130 -22.91 -3.43 5.21
CA ARG A 130 -23.51 -4.14 6.33
C ARG A 130 -23.34 -3.21 7.53
N PHE A 131 -23.90 -2.02 7.53
CA PHE A 131 -25.09 -1.74 8.35
C PHE A 131 -25.14 -0.29 8.82
N CYS A 132 -24.03 0.44 9.05
CA CYS A 132 -24.13 1.83 9.55
C CYS A 132 -23.88 2.88 8.44
N HIS A 133 -22.66 2.97 7.92
CA HIS A 133 -22.24 4.01 6.96
C HIS A 133 -21.90 3.45 5.58
N SER A 134 -22.66 2.46 5.10
CA SER A 134 -22.42 1.82 3.81
C SER A 134 -22.53 2.76 2.62
N SER A 135 -21.95 2.32 1.50
CA SER A 135 -22.01 3.00 0.19
C SER A 135 -23.45 3.37 -0.19
N ALA A 136 -23.63 4.37 -1.04
CA ALA A 136 -24.93 4.89 -1.45
C ALA A 136 -25.88 3.83 -2.04
N ASP A 137 -25.32 2.72 -2.53
CA ASP A 137 -26.05 1.67 -3.24
C ASP A 137 -26.82 0.72 -2.32
N ILE A 138 -26.58 0.78 -1.01
CA ILE A 138 -27.39 0.05 -0.02
C ILE A 138 -28.64 0.85 0.33
N ALA A 139 -29.79 0.17 0.21
CA ALA A 139 -31.10 0.72 0.50
C ALA A 139 -31.13 1.35 1.91
N PRO A 140 -31.68 2.57 2.07
CA PRO A 140 -31.67 3.30 3.36
C PRO A 140 -32.28 2.54 4.53
N ASP A 141 -33.23 1.64 4.28
CA ASP A 141 -33.88 0.79 5.29
C ASP A 141 -32.99 -0.35 5.81
N LEU A 142 -31.89 -0.66 5.12
CA LEU A 142 -30.84 -1.57 5.58
C LEU A 142 -29.74 -0.85 6.37
N ARG A 143 -29.85 0.49 6.52
CA ARG A 143 -28.93 1.31 7.32
C ARG A 143 -29.47 1.48 8.75
N TYR A 144 -28.68 1.09 9.73
CA TYR A 144 -28.97 1.23 11.14
C TYR A 144 -28.41 2.55 11.69
N GLY A 145 -29.29 3.51 11.94
CA GLY A 145 -29.00 4.67 12.79
C GLY A 145 -28.14 5.79 12.16
N VAL A 146 -27.98 5.81 10.84
CA VAL A 146 -27.16 6.81 10.14
C VAL A 146 -28.00 7.78 9.31
N PRO A 147 -27.71 9.10 9.34
CA PRO A 147 -28.39 10.08 8.50
C PRO A 147 -28.23 9.77 7.00
N ASP A 148 -29.29 9.99 6.22
CA ASP A 148 -29.24 9.90 4.77
C ASP A 148 -28.07 10.70 4.19
N GLY A 149 -27.33 10.07 3.26
CA GLY A 149 -26.21 10.68 2.56
C GLY A 149 -24.87 10.67 3.31
N LEU A 150 -24.80 10.12 4.53
CA LEU A 150 -23.54 9.95 5.25
C LEU A 150 -22.98 8.53 5.09
N SER A 151 -22.25 8.30 3.99
CA SER A 151 -21.42 7.10 3.82
C SER A 151 -20.00 7.35 4.35
N LEU A 152 -19.38 6.32 4.91
CA LEU A 152 -18.00 6.30 5.42
C LEU A 152 -17.43 4.91 5.12
N ASP A 153 -17.55 4.49 3.86
CA ASP A 153 -17.11 3.17 3.42
C ASP A 153 -15.85 3.25 2.55
N PRO A 154 -14.65 3.21 3.15
CA PRO A 154 -13.39 3.16 2.42
C PRO A 154 -13.05 1.72 1.99
N SER A 155 -14.05 0.87 1.74
CA SER A 155 -13.86 -0.42 1.08
C SER A 155 -13.13 -0.24 -0.24
N LEU A 156 -12.36 -1.27 -0.66
CA LEU A 156 -11.61 -1.24 -1.91
C LEU A 156 -12.51 -0.78 -3.07
N ALA A 157 -11.95 0.00 -3.98
CA ALA A 157 -12.63 0.41 -5.20
C ALA A 157 -13.05 -0.81 -6.00
N CYS A 158 -12.15 -1.80 -6.15
CA CYS A 158 -12.44 -3.04 -6.85
C CYS A 158 -11.60 -4.23 -6.34
N TYR A 159 -12.03 -5.42 -6.74
CA TYR A 159 -11.39 -6.71 -6.45
C TYR A 159 -10.83 -7.38 -7.71
N ASP A 160 -10.83 -6.71 -8.86
CA ASP A 160 -10.47 -7.29 -10.16
C ASP A 160 -8.96 -7.12 -10.47
N ALA A 161 -8.38 -8.13 -11.12
CA ALA A 161 -7.06 -8.06 -11.73
C ALA A 161 -7.01 -7.14 -12.96
N ASN A 162 -8.17 -6.83 -13.56
CA ASN A 162 -8.27 -5.94 -14.74
C ASN A 162 -8.31 -4.43 -14.39
N GLY A 163 -8.11 -4.08 -13.12
CA GLY A 163 -8.12 -2.70 -12.65
C GLY A 163 -9.51 -2.19 -12.27
N CYS A 164 -9.55 -1.02 -11.64
CA CYS A 164 -10.81 -0.39 -11.20
C CYS A 164 -11.33 0.61 -12.22
N THR A 165 -12.64 0.62 -12.42
CA THR A 165 -13.35 1.61 -13.23
C THR A 165 -13.23 3.02 -12.66
N GLU A 166 -13.41 4.04 -13.50
CA GLU A 166 -13.41 5.44 -13.05
C GLU A 166 -14.49 5.72 -11.98
N GLU A 167 -15.65 5.07 -12.08
CA GLU A 167 -16.75 5.22 -11.12
C GLU A 167 -16.39 4.64 -9.75
N GLU A 168 -15.80 3.44 -9.71
CA GLU A 168 -15.33 2.81 -8.46
C GLU A 168 -14.26 3.65 -7.76
N ARG A 169 -13.34 4.24 -8.54
CA ARG A 169 -12.31 5.15 -8.01
C ARG A 169 -12.91 6.45 -7.51
N ALA A 170 -13.83 7.04 -8.28
CA ALA A 170 -14.52 8.26 -7.89
C ALA A 170 -15.30 8.07 -6.58
N ARG A 171 -15.94 6.91 -6.40
CA ARG A 171 -16.57 6.51 -5.14
C ARG A 171 -15.55 6.50 -4.00
N LEU A 172 -14.46 5.74 -4.13
CA LEU A 172 -13.45 5.64 -3.07
C LEU A 172 -12.82 7.00 -2.74
N ALA A 173 -12.53 7.83 -3.75
CA ALA A 173 -11.99 9.18 -3.55
C ALA A 173 -12.97 10.07 -2.77
N ALA A 174 -14.26 10.01 -3.09
CA ALA A 174 -15.29 10.77 -2.39
C ALA A 174 -15.44 10.31 -0.93
N GLU A 175 -15.41 9.01 -0.67
CA GLU A 175 -15.47 8.44 0.68
C GLU A 175 -14.22 8.79 1.51
N GLN A 176 -13.02 8.68 0.92
CA GLN A 176 -11.77 9.09 1.56
C GLN A 176 -11.79 10.57 1.93
N ALA A 177 -12.19 11.44 1.01
CA ALA A 177 -12.28 12.88 1.24
C ALA A 177 -13.27 13.21 2.39
N ARG A 178 -14.42 12.54 2.42
CA ARG A 178 -15.42 12.71 3.47
C ARG A 178 -14.91 12.23 4.83
N ILE A 179 -14.26 11.07 4.88
CA ILE A 179 -13.63 10.55 6.11
C ILE A 179 -12.58 11.54 6.63
N PHE A 180 -11.75 12.09 5.74
CA PHE A 180 -10.75 13.07 6.13
C PHE A 180 -11.39 14.35 6.70
N GLU A 181 -12.41 14.89 6.04
CA GLU A 181 -13.17 16.05 6.51
C GLU A 181 -13.81 15.81 7.89
N MET A 182 -14.35 14.60 8.08
CA MET A 182 -15.06 14.20 9.30
C MET A 182 -14.18 13.55 10.38
N SER A 183 -12.88 13.42 10.14
CA SER A 183 -11.92 12.72 10.99
C SER A 183 -12.09 13.00 12.50
N ARG A 184 -12.24 14.27 12.88
CA ARG A 184 -12.46 14.66 14.28
C ARG A 184 -13.79 14.17 14.84
N GLU A 185 -14.88 14.27 14.08
CA GLU A 185 -16.19 13.84 14.57
C GLU A 185 -16.32 12.32 14.63
N ILE A 186 -15.70 11.62 13.68
CA ILE A 186 -15.56 10.16 13.70
C ILE A 186 -14.88 9.73 15.00
N LEU A 187 -13.68 10.26 15.29
CA LEU A 187 -12.93 9.87 16.48
C LEU A 187 -13.68 10.20 17.79
N ARG A 188 -14.36 11.35 17.85
CA ARG A 188 -15.19 11.70 19.02
C ARG A 188 -16.36 10.75 19.19
N SER A 189 -17.02 10.37 18.11
CA SER A 189 -18.16 9.44 18.13
C SER A 189 -17.73 8.06 18.61
N VAL A 190 -16.57 7.59 18.13
CA VAL A 190 -15.92 6.36 18.59
C VAL A 190 -15.63 6.41 20.08
N ARG A 191 -14.95 7.44 20.56
CA ARG A 191 -14.60 7.59 21.99
C ARG A 191 -15.82 7.70 22.91
N ARG A 192 -16.94 8.24 22.41
CA ARG A 192 -18.22 8.29 23.14
C ARG A 192 -18.99 6.97 23.08
N GLY A 193 -18.56 6.01 22.26
CA GLY A 193 -19.24 4.74 22.04
C GLY A 193 -20.53 4.86 21.25
N SER A 194 -20.70 5.94 20.46
CA SER A 194 -21.81 6.09 19.53
C SER A 194 -21.50 5.50 18.15
N MET A 195 -20.23 5.19 17.86
CA MET A 195 -19.78 4.51 16.63
C MET A 195 -18.68 3.48 16.94
N PRO A 196 -18.92 2.16 16.77
CA PRO A 196 -20.24 1.55 16.66
C PRO A 196 -21.02 1.68 17.99
N PRO A 197 -22.36 1.82 17.95
CA PRO A 197 -23.18 1.83 19.16
C PRO A 197 -23.14 0.48 19.87
N LYS A 198 -23.05 0.50 21.21
CA LYS A 198 -23.02 -0.73 22.02
C LYS A 198 -24.34 -1.49 21.95
N GLY A 199 -24.28 -2.82 22.03
CA GLY A 199 -25.46 -3.69 22.07
C GLY A 199 -26.14 -3.89 20.71
N THR A 200 -25.47 -3.55 19.62
CA THR A 200 -25.93 -3.92 18.27
C THR A 200 -25.49 -5.34 17.92
N PRO A 201 -26.37 -6.14 17.27
CA PRO A 201 -26.03 -7.48 16.78
C PRO A 201 -24.76 -7.54 15.93
N VAL A 202 -24.43 -6.42 15.27
CA VAL A 202 -23.24 -6.21 14.45
C VAL A 202 -21.92 -6.52 15.18
N LEU A 203 -21.83 -6.30 16.50
CA LEU A 203 -20.63 -6.63 17.28
C LEU A 203 -20.61 -8.10 17.75
N GLU A 204 -21.77 -8.74 17.83
CA GLU A 204 -21.93 -10.08 18.39
C GLU A 204 -21.87 -11.19 17.31
N GLU A 205 -22.17 -10.87 16.05
CA GLU A 205 -22.20 -11.81 14.91
C GLU A 205 -21.03 -11.61 13.91
N ARG A 206 -19.96 -10.92 14.30
CA ARG A 206 -18.80 -10.71 13.41
C ARG A 206 -18.15 -12.04 13.01
N THR A 207 -18.29 -12.37 11.73
CA THR A 207 -17.54 -13.45 11.06
C THR A 207 -16.26 -12.96 10.39
N GLU A 208 -16.05 -11.64 10.35
CA GLU A 208 -14.87 -11.00 9.76
C GLU A 208 -13.89 -10.61 10.88
N ARG A 209 -12.69 -11.16 10.82
CA ARG A 209 -11.58 -10.85 11.72
C ARG A 209 -10.58 -9.96 10.98
N ILE A 210 -10.01 -8.97 11.67
CA ILE A 210 -8.88 -8.22 11.13
C ILE A 210 -7.61 -8.84 11.71
N VAL A 211 -6.73 -9.33 10.86
CA VAL A 211 -5.53 -10.02 11.29
C VAL A 211 -4.26 -9.40 10.71
N ASP A 212 -3.22 -9.37 11.52
CA ASP A 212 -1.84 -9.15 11.11
C ASP A 212 -1.15 -10.51 10.99
N ILE A 213 -0.84 -10.89 9.74
CA ILE A 213 -0.18 -12.16 9.43
C ILE A 213 1.35 -12.07 9.56
N GLY A 214 1.91 -10.87 9.75
CA GLY A 214 3.35 -10.64 9.77
C GLY A 214 4.05 -11.16 8.50
N THR A 215 4.81 -12.25 8.63
CA THR A 215 5.49 -12.94 7.53
C THR A 215 4.82 -14.25 7.11
N SER A 216 3.70 -14.62 7.73
CA SER A 216 2.94 -15.82 7.40
C SER A 216 2.12 -15.63 6.11
N MET A 217 1.81 -16.74 5.43
CA MET A 217 0.77 -16.77 4.38
C MET A 217 -0.58 -17.24 4.90
N GLN A 218 -0.67 -17.56 6.18
CA GLN A 218 -1.88 -18.06 6.83
C GLN A 218 -2.55 -16.94 7.62
N LEU A 219 -3.85 -16.76 7.39
CA LEU A 219 -4.75 -15.97 8.22
C LEU A 219 -5.11 -16.73 9.50
N GLU A 220 -5.07 -18.06 9.47
CA GLU A 220 -5.22 -18.88 10.67
C GLU A 220 -4.02 -18.72 11.61
N GLY A 221 -4.28 -18.58 12.90
CA GLY A 221 -3.25 -18.33 13.92
C GLY A 221 -2.62 -16.93 13.89
N ALA A 222 -3.03 -16.07 12.95
CA ALA A 222 -2.55 -14.69 12.86
C ALA A 222 -3.02 -13.82 14.04
N GLU A 223 -2.26 -12.77 14.33
CA GLU A 223 -2.55 -11.87 15.45
C GLU A 223 -3.75 -10.98 15.11
N GLU A 224 -4.78 -10.98 15.95
CA GLU A 224 -5.96 -10.16 15.71
C GLU A 224 -5.69 -8.69 16.06
N VAL A 225 -6.05 -7.78 15.14
CA VAL A 225 -5.94 -6.35 15.37
C VAL A 225 -6.95 -5.92 16.44
N PRO A 226 -6.53 -5.16 17.47
CA PRO A 226 -7.42 -4.72 18.52
C PRO A 226 -8.63 -3.94 17.98
N PRO A 227 -9.86 -4.30 18.39
CA PRO A 227 -11.05 -3.68 17.83
C PRO A 227 -11.23 -2.24 18.32
N ILE A 228 -12.03 -1.47 17.58
CA ILE A 228 -12.52 -0.15 18.01
C ILE A 228 -13.23 -0.26 19.36
N GLY A 229 -13.02 0.73 20.23
CA GLY A 229 -13.50 0.74 21.62
C GLY A 229 -12.48 0.17 22.62
N THR A 230 -11.36 -0.38 22.13
CA THR A 230 -10.17 -0.62 22.94
C THR A 230 -9.21 0.58 22.81
N ARG A 231 -8.35 0.79 23.82
CA ARG A 231 -7.36 1.88 23.78
C ARG A 231 -6.43 1.78 22.57
N GLU A 232 -6.08 0.56 22.16
CA GLU A 232 -5.16 0.31 21.06
C GLU A 232 -5.85 0.45 19.70
N GLY A 233 -7.03 -0.13 19.51
CA GLY A 233 -7.81 0.04 18.28
C GLY A 233 -8.21 1.50 18.02
N ASP A 234 -8.59 2.24 19.07
CA ASP A 234 -8.88 3.67 18.97
C ASP A 234 -7.65 4.50 18.58
N GLU A 235 -6.44 4.06 18.98
CA GLU A 235 -5.18 4.73 18.65
C GLU A 235 -4.76 4.45 17.20
N ILE A 236 -4.94 3.22 16.72
CA ILE A 236 -4.76 2.85 15.31
C ILE A 236 -5.66 3.72 14.43
N LEU A 237 -6.95 3.81 14.79
CA LEU A 237 -7.91 4.66 14.07
C LEU A 237 -7.52 6.13 14.13
N ARG A 238 -7.17 6.66 15.31
CA ARG A 238 -6.72 8.06 15.47
C ARG A 238 -5.55 8.35 14.55
N ASN A 239 -4.52 7.50 14.57
CA ASN A 239 -3.32 7.71 13.78
C ASN A 239 -3.63 7.71 12.27
N TRP A 240 -4.42 6.74 11.82
CA TRP A 240 -4.86 6.66 10.42
C TRP A 240 -5.63 7.92 9.98
N LEU A 241 -6.56 8.41 10.79
CA LEU A 241 -7.28 9.67 10.55
C LEU A 241 -6.34 10.88 10.56
N ALA A 242 -5.37 10.93 11.46
CA ALA A 242 -4.36 12.00 11.54
C ALA A 242 -3.48 12.05 10.29
N CYS A 243 -3.24 10.90 9.65
CA CYS A 243 -2.46 10.74 8.43
C CYS A 243 -3.24 10.97 7.13
N GLY A 244 -4.47 11.46 7.22
CA GLY A 244 -5.27 11.74 6.03
C GLY A 244 -6.12 10.57 5.54
N ALA A 245 -6.27 9.52 6.34
CA ALA A 245 -7.00 8.31 5.99
C ALA A 245 -6.50 7.69 4.66
N PRO A 246 -5.21 7.29 4.57
CA PRO A 246 -4.71 6.59 3.39
C PRO A 246 -5.53 5.32 3.12
N VAL A 247 -5.68 4.93 1.85
CA VAL A 247 -6.49 3.76 1.46
C VAL A 247 -5.70 2.81 0.58
N VAL A 248 -5.91 1.52 0.80
CA VAL A 248 -5.69 0.51 -0.23
C VAL A 248 -6.87 0.61 -1.18
N GLU A 249 -6.58 0.93 -2.43
CA GLU A 249 -7.59 1.12 -3.48
C GLU A 249 -8.03 -0.20 -4.06
N PHE A 250 -7.08 -1.09 -4.35
CA PHE A 250 -7.39 -2.36 -4.95
C PHE A 250 -6.42 -3.44 -4.50
N ALA A 251 -6.92 -4.67 -4.53
CA ALA A 251 -6.17 -5.84 -4.12
C ALA A 251 -5.94 -6.77 -5.30
N ALA A 252 -4.72 -6.74 -5.83
CA ALA A 252 -4.30 -7.62 -6.90
C ALA A 252 -4.20 -9.06 -6.42
N LEU A 253 -4.33 -9.99 -7.37
CA LEU A 253 -4.07 -11.39 -7.13
C LEU A 253 -2.62 -11.59 -6.65
N PRO A 254 -2.37 -12.68 -5.92
CA PRO A 254 -1.01 -13.11 -5.56
C PRO A 254 -0.20 -13.36 -6.83
N ALA A 255 0.65 -12.40 -7.20
CA ALA A 255 1.48 -12.45 -8.40
C ALA A 255 2.86 -11.86 -8.11
N GLY A 256 3.78 -12.69 -7.62
CA GLY A 256 5.12 -12.27 -7.22
C GLY A 256 5.16 -11.54 -5.87
N GLY A 257 6.00 -11.96 -4.94
CA GLY A 257 6.18 -11.26 -3.65
C GLY A 257 5.24 -11.71 -2.53
N ARG A 258 5.37 -11.07 -1.36
CA ARG A 258 4.59 -11.43 -0.16
C ARG A 258 3.18 -10.87 -0.22
N PRO A 259 2.23 -11.50 0.50
CA PRO A 259 0.99 -10.85 0.85
C PRO A 259 1.23 -9.43 1.38
N GLY A 260 0.48 -8.46 0.88
CA GLY A 260 0.61 -7.05 1.27
C GLY A 260 1.74 -6.28 0.59
N ASP A 261 2.62 -6.91 -0.19
CA ASP A 261 3.61 -6.17 -0.98
C ASP A 261 2.90 -5.28 -2.03
N PRO A 262 3.47 -4.11 -2.39
CA PRO A 262 2.90 -3.22 -3.41
C PRO A 262 2.85 -3.90 -4.79
N CYS A 263 1.72 -3.83 -5.46
CA CYS A 263 1.56 -4.26 -6.86
C CYS A 263 1.62 -3.07 -7.83
N GLU A 264 1.61 -3.36 -9.13
CA GLU A 264 1.69 -2.33 -10.17
C GLU A 264 0.52 -1.35 -10.03
N GLN A 265 0.84 -0.06 -9.97
CA GLN A 265 -0.13 1.00 -9.74
C GLN A 265 -0.47 1.67 -11.06
N GLU A 266 -1.76 1.80 -11.34
CA GLU A 266 -2.25 2.50 -12.53
C GLU A 266 -2.19 4.02 -12.34
N GLU A 267 -1.95 4.75 -13.43
CA GLU A 267 -2.05 6.22 -13.41
C GLU A 267 -3.46 6.66 -12.98
N GLY A 268 -3.53 7.64 -12.08
CA GLY A 268 -4.82 8.14 -11.55
C GLY A 268 -5.37 7.37 -10.35
N SER A 269 -4.59 6.46 -9.75
CA SER A 269 -4.94 5.81 -8.49
C SER A 269 -5.22 6.81 -7.36
N VAL A 270 -6.30 6.56 -6.62
CA VAL A 270 -6.71 7.24 -5.38
C VAL A 270 -5.91 6.73 -4.18
N GLY A 271 -5.48 5.47 -4.22
CA GLY A 271 -4.78 4.79 -3.13
C GLY A 271 -3.73 3.83 -3.64
N GLU A 272 -3.34 2.90 -2.76
CA GLU A 272 -2.29 1.93 -3.06
C GLU A 272 -2.86 0.60 -3.57
N CYS A 273 -2.07 -0.07 -4.41
CA CYS A 273 -2.27 -1.47 -4.76
C CYS A 273 -1.56 -2.37 -3.76
N ARG A 274 -2.27 -3.37 -3.21
CA ARG A 274 -1.67 -4.36 -2.30
C ARG A 274 -2.03 -5.79 -2.70
N ARG A 275 -1.08 -6.72 -2.62
CA ARG A 275 -1.35 -8.12 -2.96
C ARG A 275 -2.16 -8.83 -1.88
N ARG A 276 -3.10 -9.67 -2.30
CA ARG A 276 -3.87 -10.55 -1.40
C ARG A 276 -3.01 -11.63 -0.77
N VAL A 277 -3.55 -12.21 0.29
CA VAL A 277 -3.11 -13.52 0.75
C VAL A 277 -3.55 -14.59 -0.27
N TYR A 278 -2.63 -15.46 -0.66
CA TYR A 278 -2.95 -16.76 -1.22
C TYR A 278 -2.81 -17.77 -0.09
N GLU A 279 -3.92 -18.35 0.35
CA GLU A 279 -3.89 -19.56 1.16
C GLU A 279 -4.08 -20.74 0.21
N PRO A 280 -3.00 -21.39 -0.23
CA PRO A 280 -3.14 -22.63 -0.99
C PRO A 280 -3.93 -23.63 -0.13
N VAL A 281 -4.93 -24.27 -0.73
CA VAL A 281 -5.59 -25.43 -0.13
C VAL A 281 -4.76 -26.66 -0.48
N ALA A 282 -4.75 -27.67 0.40
CA ALA A 282 -4.11 -28.95 0.08
C ALA A 282 -4.70 -29.51 -1.23
N PRO A 283 -3.88 -29.70 -2.28
CA PRO A 283 -4.36 -30.19 -3.56
C PRO A 283 -4.75 -31.68 -3.50
N ASP A 284 -5.36 -32.19 -4.56
CA ASP A 284 -5.37 -33.64 -4.79
C ASP A 284 -3.95 -34.12 -5.13
N PRO A 285 -3.57 -35.38 -4.81
CA PRO A 285 -2.23 -35.92 -5.08
C PRO A 285 -2.06 -36.29 -6.57
N THR A 286 -2.30 -35.33 -7.46
CA THR A 286 -2.08 -35.43 -8.91
C THR A 286 -1.34 -34.19 -9.42
N TRP A 287 -0.60 -34.35 -10.51
CA TRP A 287 0.21 -33.25 -11.04
C TRP A 287 -0.64 -32.05 -11.45
N SER A 288 -1.80 -32.27 -12.07
CA SER A 288 -2.74 -31.22 -12.44
C SER A 288 -3.17 -30.35 -11.26
N SER A 289 -3.60 -30.94 -10.15
CA SER A 289 -4.05 -30.17 -8.98
C SER A 289 -2.86 -29.52 -8.27
N ILE A 290 -1.75 -30.23 -8.09
CA ILE A 290 -0.52 -29.66 -7.52
C ILE A 290 -0.03 -28.46 -8.33
N TYR A 291 -0.08 -28.55 -9.66
CA TYR A 291 0.38 -27.48 -10.53
C TYR A 291 -0.50 -26.23 -10.39
N GLU A 292 -1.82 -26.38 -10.50
CA GLU A 292 -2.76 -25.26 -10.46
C GLU A 292 -2.86 -24.62 -9.07
N ASP A 293 -2.83 -25.42 -8.01
CA ASP A 293 -3.08 -24.95 -6.63
C ASP A 293 -1.80 -24.55 -5.88
N VAL A 294 -0.62 -25.04 -6.31
CA VAL A 294 0.64 -24.80 -5.61
C VAL A 294 1.70 -24.22 -6.53
N ILE A 295 2.13 -24.96 -7.56
CA ILE A 295 3.32 -24.60 -8.35
C ILE A 295 3.11 -23.29 -9.10
N ARG A 296 2.04 -23.17 -9.88
CA ARG A 296 1.75 -21.99 -10.68
C ARG A 296 1.57 -20.73 -9.83
N PRO A 297 0.69 -20.68 -8.81
CA PRO A 297 0.43 -19.46 -8.04
C PRO A 297 1.61 -19.04 -7.15
N LEU A 298 2.33 -19.99 -6.54
CA LEU A 298 3.37 -19.67 -5.56
C LEU A 298 4.77 -19.57 -6.16
N CYS A 299 5.06 -20.37 -7.18
CA CYS A 299 6.40 -20.49 -7.75
C CYS A 299 6.46 -19.90 -9.16
N GLY A 300 5.62 -20.37 -10.07
CA GLY A 300 5.66 -20.07 -11.51
C GLY A 300 5.34 -18.62 -11.87
N ILE A 301 4.29 -18.04 -11.27
CA ILE A 301 3.91 -16.63 -11.49
C ILE A 301 4.83 -15.67 -10.69
N SER A 302 5.51 -16.20 -9.67
CA SER A 302 6.18 -15.40 -8.64
C SER A 302 7.67 -15.20 -8.85
N CYS A 303 8.44 -16.29 -8.95
CA CYS A 303 9.91 -16.27 -9.03
C CYS A 303 10.46 -17.11 -10.19
N HIS A 304 9.69 -18.11 -10.65
CA HIS A 304 10.08 -19.11 -11.65
C HIS A 304 9.26 -18.97 -12.93
N GLY A 305 9.18 -17.76 -13.48
CA GLY A 305 8.48 -17.46 -14.74
C GLY A 305 9.41 -17.33 -15.95
N PRO A 306 8.89 -17.01 -17.15
CA PRO A 306 9.69 -16.92 -18.36
C PRO A 306 10.35 -15.54 -18.54
N THR A 307 9.87 -14.50 -17.85
CA THR A 307 10.29 -13.10 -18.05
C THR A 307 10.28 -12.28 -16.75
N PRO A 308 11.16 -11.26 -16.63
CA PRO A 308 11.10 -10.26 -15.55
C PRO A 308 9.73 -9.55 -15.49
N PRO A 309 9.33 -8.94 -14.35
CA PRO A 309 10.14 -8.69 -13.15
C PRO A 309 10.19 -9.87 -12.15
N ASN A 310 9.30 -10.85 -12.33
CA ASN A 310 9.08 -12.00 -11.44
C ASN A 310 9.97 -13.22 -11.78
N PHE A 311 11.06 -12.98 -12.51
CA PHE A 311 11.98 -14.02 -12.95
C PHE A 311 13.31 -13.84 -12.27
N ILE A 312 13.65 -14.78 -11.39
CA ILE A 312 15.01 -14.91 -10.87
C ILE A 312 15.81 -15.71 -11.89
N GLN A 313 16.48 -15.01 -12.80
CA GLN A 313 17.28 -15.62 -13.87
C GLN A 313 18.32 -16.60 -13.32
N GLU A 314 18.83 -16.35 -12.13
CA GLU A 314 19.81 -17.18 -11.43
C GLU A 314 19.27 -18.56 -11.01
N SER A 315 17.95 -18.75 -10.98
CA SER A 315 17.34 -20.05 -10.69
C SER A 315 17.43 -21.03 -11.86
N GLY A 316 17.44 -20.51 -13.10
CA GLY A 316 17.43 -21.33 -14.32
C GLY A 316 16.21 -22.26 -14.45
N LEU A 317 15.13 -21.98 -13.72
CA LEU A 317 13.93 -22.81 -13.63
C LEU A 317 12.69 -22.03 -14.08
N ASP A 318 11.96 -22.58 -15.06
CA ASP A 318 10.72 -22.02 -15.59
C ASP A 318 9.57 -22.97 -15.28
N LEU A 319 8.68 -22.54 -14.39
CA LEU A 319 7.50 -23.26 -13.90
C LEU A 319 6.19 -22.58 -14.35
N SER A 320 6.23 -21.77 -15.41
CA SER A 320 5.08 -20.96 -15.83
C SER A 320 3.98 -21.71 -16.59
N GLU A 321 4.32 -22.88 -17.15
CA GLU A 321 3.40 -23.75 -17.90
C GLU A 321 3.45 -25.18 -17.33
N LYS A 322 2.29 -25.86 -17.26
CA LYS A 322 2.15 -27.17 -16.58
C LYS A 322 3.16 -28.20 -17.08
N ASP A 323 3.16 -28.46 -18.38
CA ASP A 323 4.00 -29.50 -18.99
C ASP A 323 5.49 -29.15 -18.84
N ARG A 324 5.85 -27.88 -19.02
CA ARG A 324 7.23 -27.41 -18.85
C ARG A 324 7.68 -27.53 -17.40
N ALA A 325 6.82 -27.19 -16.45
CA ALA A 325 7.12 -27.28 -15.03
C ALA A 325 7.38 -28.74 -14.63
N TYR A 326 6.60 -29.69 -15.14
CA TYR A 326 6.84 -31.12 -14.91
C TYR A 326 8.19 -31.56 -15.45
N GLU A 327 8.46 -31.29 -16.74
CA GLU A 327 9.73 -31.64 -17.38
C GLU A 327 10.94 -30.98 -16.70
N ALA A 328 10.77 -29.79 -16.13
CA ALA A 328 11.84 -29.06 -15.47
C ALA A 328 12.12 -29.54 -14.04
N LEU A 329 11.22 -30.31 -13.42
CA LEU A 329 11.32 -30.77 -12.05
C LEU A 329 11.68 -32.26 -11.94
N ILE A 330 11.10 -33.11 -12.79
CA ILE A 330 11.22 -34.57 -12.67
C ILE A 330 12.58 -35.05 -13.16
N ASP A 331 13.31 -35.76 -12.30
CA ASP A 331 14.65 -36.33 -12.59
C ASP A 331 15.71 -35.31 -13.05
N GLU A 332 15.44 -34.01 -12.89
CA GLU A 332 16.34 -32.93 -13.27
C GLU A 332 17.31 -32.59 -12.14
N VAL A 333 18.60 -32.48 -12.47
CA VAL A 333 19.62 -32.02 -11.52
C VAL A 333 19.45 -30.52 -11.28
N ALA A 334 19.56 -30.08 -10.03
CA ALA A 334 19.49 -28.67 -9.68
C ALA A 334 20.58 -27.85 -10.41
N LYS A 335 20.18 -26.73 -11.02
CA LYS A 335 21.03 -25.84 -11.83
C LYS A 335 21.24 -24.45 -11.23
N GLY A 336 20.44 -24.08 -10.23
CA GLY A 336 20.52 -22.77 -9.58
C GLY A 336 21.87 -22.54 -8.91
N ARG A 337 22.35 -21.28 -8.91
CA ARG A 337 23.71 -20.90 -8.46
C ARG A 337 24.17 -21.57 -7.16
N ASP A 338 23.30 -21.60 -6.15
CA ASP A 338 23.67 -22.08 -4.81
C ASP A 338 23.45 -23.58 -4.60
N CYS A 339 22.71 -24.22 -5.51
CA CYS A 339 22.32 -25.63 -5.42
C CYS A 339 22.84 -26.48 -6.58
N ALA A 340 23.63 -25.91 -7.49
CA ALA A 340 24.09 -26.57 -8.70
C ALA A 340 24.82 -27.89 -8.39
N GLY A 341 24.28 -29.01 -8.87
CA GLY A 341 24.88 -30.34 -8.67
C GLY A 341 24.74 -30.93 -7.26
N MET A 342 23.96 -30.31 -6.37
CA MET A 342 23.75 -30.79 -5.00
C MET A 342 22.74 -31.94 -4.89
N GLY A 343 21.92 -32.15 -5.93
CA GLY A 343 20.92 -33.22 -5.95
C GLY A 343 19.98 -33.13 -7.15
N THR A 344 19.04 -34.07 -7.20
CA THR A 344 17.92 -34.09 -8.15
C THR A 344 16.73 -33.35 -7.54
N LEU A 345 16.04 -32.53 -8.34
CA LEU A 345 14.88 -31.74 -7.90
C LEU A 345 13.77 -32.66 -7.40
N ILE A 346 13.20 -33.50 -8.26
CA ILE A 346 12.25 -34.54 -7.84
C ILE A 346 12.79 -35.90 -8.24
N ILE A 347 12.87 -36.82 -7.27
CA ILE A 347 13.19 -38.23 -7.45
C ILE A 347 11.88 -39.02 -7.34
N PRO A 348 11.31 -39.48 -8.46
CA PRO A 348 10.10 -40.29 -8.43
C PRO A 348 10.24 -41.50 -7.50
N GLY A 349 9.31 -41.62 -6.55
CA GLY A 349 9.28 -42.69 -5.54
C GLY A 349 10.13 -42.41 -4.29
N ASN A 350 10.70 -41.22 -4.13
CA ASN A 350 11.49 -40.86 -2.96
C ASN A 350 11.44 -39.35 -2.64
N SER A 351 10.42 -38.95 -1.90
CA SER A 351 10.22 -37.59 -1.42
C SER A 351 11.35 -37.11 -0.49
N ASN A 352 11.85 -38.00 0.38
CA ASN A 352 12.88 -37.67 1.38
C ASN A 352 14.23 -37.27 0.76
N ASP A 353 14.60 -37.86 -0.38
CA ASP A 353 15.86 -37.52 -1.09
C ASP A 353 15.65 -36.49 -2.22
N SER A 354 14.41 -36.02 -2.43
CA SER A 354 14.09 -35.02 -3.45
C SER A 354 14.46 -33.62 -2.96
N LEU A 355 15.36 -32.93 -3.66
CA LEU A 355 15.78 -31.57 -3.30
C LEU A 355 14.60 -30.58 -3.30
N PHE A 356 13.58 -30.83 -4.12
CA PHE A 356 12.34 -30.06 -4.14
C PHE A 356 11.69 -29.98 -2.75
N MET A 357 11.59 -31.09 -2.02
CA MET A 357 11.01 -31.11 -0.68
C MET A 357 11.91 -30.40 0.33
N ASP A 358 13.23 -30.62 0.27
CA ASP A 358 14.21 -29.91 1.11
C ASP A 358 14.11 -28.39 0.94
N LYS A 359 13.94 -27.91 -0.30
CA LYS A 359 13.78 -26.48 -0.59
C LYS A 359 12.52 -25.88 0.02
N LEU A 360 11.50 -26.67 0.34
CA LEU A 360 10.28 -26.21 0.99
C LEU A 360 10.39 -26.15 2.53
N GLU A 361 11.48 -26.66 3.10
CA GLU A 361 11.73 -26.57 4.53
C GLU A 361 12.29 -25.18 4.94
N PRO A 362 12.11 -24.75 6.21
CA PRO A 362 12.65 -23.48 6.69
C PRO A 362 14.18 -23.36 6.61
N THR A 363 14.90 -24.49 6.61
CA THR A 363 16.37 -24.55 6.60
C THR A 363 16.85 -25.59 5.58
N PRO A 364 16.82 -25.27 4.27
CA PRO A 364 17.21 -26.21 3.23
C PRO A 364 18.71 -26.49 3.24
N LEU A 365 19.13 -27.59 2.63
CA LEU A 365 20.52 -27.98 2.45
C LEU A 365 21.34 -26.95 1.64
N CYS A 366 20.70 -26.22 0.73
CA CYS A 366 21.35 -25.21 -0.11
C CYS A 366 20.45 -24.03 -0.46
N GLY A 367 21.06 -22.84 -0.63
CA GLY A 367 20.36 -21.59 -0.94
C GLY A 367 19.31 -21.19 0.10
N ASP A 368 18.40 -20.30 -0.27
CA ASP A 368 17.31 -19.85 0.61
C ASP A 368 16.08 -20.77 0.53
N PRO A 369 15.27 -20.88 1.61
CA PRO A 369 14.02 -21.62 1.57
C PRO A 369 13.06 -21.06 0.52
N MET A 370 12.22 -21.94 -0.03
CA MET A 370 11.16 -21.65 -0.97
C MET A 370 9.79 -21.98 -0.36
N PRO A 371 8.76 -21.14 -0.59
CA PRO A 371 8.80 -19.87 -1.29
C PRO A 371 9.69 -18.84 -0.56
N SER A 372 10.37 -17.98 -1.33
CA SER A 372 11.27 -16.97 -0.77
C SER A 372 10.55 -16.00 0.18
N LEU A 373 11.33 -15.19 0.90
CA LEU A 373 10.85 -14.15 1.85
C LEU A 373 10.33 -14.69 3.20
N GLY A 374 10.77 -15.90 3.58
CA GLY A 374 10.43 -16.50 4.86
C GLY A 374 9.01 -17.03 4.94
N LEU A 375 8.39 -17.27 3.78
CA LEU A 375 7.05 -17.84 3.68
C LEU A 375 7.15 -19.36 3.88
N THR A 376 6.22 -19.93 4.64
CA THR A 376 6.13 -21.38 4.88
C THR A 376 4.83 -21.94 4.33
N LEU A 377 4.90 -23.09 3.67
CA LEU A 377 3.69 -23.82 3.22
C LEU A 377 3.04 -24.57 4.38
N ASP A 378 1.74 -24.82 4.24
CA ASP A 378 1.00 -25.65 5.19
C ASP A 378 1.53 -27.10 5.17
N PRO A 379 1.72 -27.74 6.34
CA PRO A 379 2.12 -29.14 6.41
C PRO A 379 1.23 -30.08 5.58
N ALA A 380 -0.08 -29.82 5.49
CA ALA A 380 -1.00 -30.64 4.68
C ALA A 380 -0.68 -30.58 3.18
N ILE A 381 -0.16 -29.45 2.68
CA ILE A 381 0.30 -29.34 1.29
C ILE A 381 1.59 -30.14 1.12
N LEU A 382 2.52 -30.02 2.07
CA LEU A 382 3.79 -30.75 2.03
C LEU A 382 3.55 -32.27 2.05
N ASP A 383 2.58 -32.74 2.84
CA ASP A 383 2.18 -34.15 2.90
C ASP A 383 1.64 -34.64 1.55
N VAL A 384 0.79 -33.85 0.87
CA VAL A 384 0.27 -34.21 -0.46
C VAL A 384 1.39 -34.24 -1.52
N LEU A 385 2.31 -33.27 -1.49
CA LEU A 385 3.47 -33.24 -2.38
C LEU A 385 4.35 -34.48 -2.18
N ALA A 386 4.64 -34.83 -0.92
CA ALA A 386 5.40 -36.02 -0.57
C ALA A 386 4.70 -37.30 -1.06
N GLU A 387 3.39 -37.43 -0.83
CA GLU A 387 2.60 -38.57 -1.29
C GLU A 387 2.67 -38.73 -2.82
N TRP A 388 2.46 -37.63 -3.56
CA TRP A 388 2.51 -37.67 -5.02
C TRP A 388 3.90 -38.07 -5.53
N ILE A 389 4.98 -37.53 -4.95
CA ILE A 389 6.36 -37.93 -5.29
C ILE A 389 6.58 -39.41 -4.97
N ASP A 390 6.21 -39.89 -3.79
CA ASP A 390 6.41 -41.29 -3.35
C ASP A 390 5.59 -42.30 -4.16
N ARG A 391 4.50 -41.86 -4.80
CA ARG A 391 3.74 -42.64 -5.79
C ARG A 391 4.39 -42.69 -7.18
N GLY A 392 5.59 -42.13 -7.33
CA GLY A 392 6.33 -42.10 -8.59
C GLY A 392 6.08 -40.83 -9.41
N ALA A 393 5.57 -39.76 -8.78
CA ALA A 393 5.32 -38.47 -9.40
C ALA A 393 4.59 -38.56 -10.76
N PRO A 394 3.43 -39.25 -10.86
CA PRO A 394 2.77 -39.45 -12.15
C PRO A 394 2.28 -38.13 -12.78
N ASP A 395 2.47 -38.01 -14.10
CA ASP A 395 1.86 -36.99 -14.96
C ASP A 395 0.46 -37.45 -15.40
N ASP A 396 -0.57 -36.67 -15.10
CA ASP A 396 -1.99 -36.97 -15.33
C ASP A 396 -2.67 -36.12 -16.42
#